data_AF-A0A951MEE7-F1
#
_entry.id   AF-A0A951MEE7-F1
#
_cell.length_a   1.000
_cell.length_b   1.000
_cell.length_c   1.000
_cell.angle_alpha   90.00
_cell.angle_beta   90.00
_cell.angle_gamma   90.00
#
_symmetry.space_group_name_H-M   'P 1'
#
loop_
_entity.id
_entity.type
_entity.pdbx_description
1 polymer ?
#
loop_
_entity_poly.entity_id
_entity_poly.type
_entity_poly.pdbx_seq_one_letter_code
_entity_poly.pdbx_strand_id
1 'polypeptide(L)'
;MIFYKKLVLICLIFFVSCRELRYDKGIDDSSIYLITKIKSKNDWHIIYAVKRDSVYKIISHKEKLITDRCVKIAVGNYYNLKLDSKRENTVLSTGERITPVNFTGCFEYDGETIICLEPERKIYDLHNIKKLKGLYLCE
;
A
#
# COMPACT_ATOMS: atom_id res chain seq x y z
N MET A 1 -35.72 -9.34 -49.93
CA MET A 1 -36.19 -8.68 -48.69
C MET A 1 -35.62 -9.50 -47.53
N ILE A 2 -34.42 -9.22 -47.00
CA ILE A 2 -33.90 -8.00 -46.36
C ILE A 2 -34.71 -7.62 -45.11
N PHE A 3 -33.94 -7.36 -44.03
CA PHE A 3 -34.28 -6.77 -42.73
C PHE A 3 -34.63 -7.84 -41.69
N TYR A 4 -33.86 -8.08 -40.62
CA TYR A 4 -33.10 -7.17 -39.73
C TYR A 4 -31.95 -8.01 -39.14
N LYS A 5 -30.67 -7.87 -39.52
CA LYS A 5 -29.80 -6.70 -39.39
C LYS A 5 -29.61 -6.33 -37.90
N LYS A 6 -28.43 -6.72 -37.40
CA LYS A 6 -27.73 -6.24 -36.20
C LYS A 6 -28.22 -6.75 -34.83
N LEU A 7 -27.51 -7.74 -34.30
CA LEU A 7 -26.78 -7.55 -33.05
C LEU A 7 -25.57 -8.51 -33.10
N VAL A 8 -24.46 -8.04 -33.70
CA VAL A 8 -23.38 -7.43 -32.92
C VAL A 8 -22.74 -8.54 -32.08
N LEU A 9 -21.74 -9.23 -32.64
CA LEU A 9 -20.35 -8.78 -32.46
C LEU A 9 -20.16 -8.62 -30.94
N ILE A 10 -19.61 -9.59 -30.24
CA ILE A 10 -18.18 -9.63 -30.05
C ILE A 10 -17.95 -10.88 -29.18
N CYS A 11 -17.42 -11.94 -29.78
CA CYS A 11 -16.68 -12.95 -29.03
C CYS A 11 -15.38 -12.26 -28.64
N LEU A 12 -15.41 -11.46 -27.56
CA LEU A 12 -14.24 -10.84 -26.96
C LEU A 12 -13.46 -11.99 -26.37
N ILE A 13 -12.57 -12.52 -27.20
CA ILE A 13 -11.42 -13.30 -26.77
C ILE A 13 -10.75 -12.43 -25.72
N PHE A 14 -11.02 -12.75 -24.45
CA PHE A 14 -10.22 -12.32 -23.33
C PHE A 14 -8.85 -12.95 -23.54
N PHE A 15 -8.03 -12.33 -24.41
CA PHE A 15 -6.59 -12.42 -24.29
C PHE A 15 -6.28 -11.71 -22.97
N VAL A 16 -6.41 -12.49 -21.89
CA VAL A 16 -5.73 -12.24 -20.64
C VAL A 16 -4.24 -12.32 -21.01
N SER A 17 -3.71 -11.18 -21.46
CA SER A 17 -2.29 -10.94 -21.52
C SER A 17 -1.84 -10.89 -20.07
N CYS A 18 -1.63 -12.07 -19.49
CA CYS A 18 -0.74 -12.21 -18.35
C CYS A 18 0.64 -11.84 -18.87
N ARG A 19 0.98 -10.55 -18.80
CA ARG A 19 2.36 -10.14 -18.89
C ARG A 19 3.04 -10.74 -17.67
N GLU A 20 3.73 -11.85 -17.88
CA GLU A 20 4.69 -12.37 -16.93
C GLU A 20 5.74 -11.27 -16.74
N LEU A 21 5.68 -10.59 -15.61
CA LEU A 21 6.65 -9.57 -15.22
C LEU A 21 8.00 -10.27 -15.15
N ARG A 22 8.94 -9.84 -16.01
CA ARG A 22 10.32 -10.30 -15.99
C ARG A 22 10.88 -10.03 -14.61
N TYR A 23 11.06 -11.11 -13.86
CA TYR A 23 11.65 -11.13 -12.54
C TYR A 23 13.14 -10.81 -12.68
N ASP A 24 13.54 -9.62 -12.25
CA ASP A 24 14.94 -9.25 -12.17
C ASP A 24 15.59 -10.01 -11.01
N LYS A 25 16.62 -10.78 -11.31
CA LYS A 25 17.11 -11.92 -10.51
C LYS A 25 17.94 -11.51 -9.29
N GLY A 26 17.72 -10.30 -8.76
CA GLY A 26 18.43 -9.73 -7.61
C GLY A 26 17.53 -9.13 -6.54
N ILE A 27 16.20 -9.17 -6.70
CA ILE A 27 15.24 -8.64 -5.73
C ILE A 27 14.82 -9.76 -4.78
N ASP A 28 15.11 -9.59 -3.49
CA ASP A 28 14.55 -10.43 -2.44
C ASP A 28 13.01 -10.40 -2.56
N ASP A 29 12.45 -11.51 -3.03
CA ASP A 29 11.01 -11.74 -3.23
C ASP A 29 10.23 -11.50 -1.92
N SER A 30 10.91 -11.57 -0.78
CA SER A 30 10.32 -11.24 0.52
C SER A 30 9.86 -9.77 0.64
N SER A 31 10.23 -8.86 -0.25
CA SER A 31 9.86 -7.45 -0.14
C SER A 31 8.94 -6.95 -1.24
N ILE A 32 8.34 -7.84 -2.04
CA ILE A 32 7.43 -7.45 -3.13
C ILE A 32 5.98 -7.36 -2.61
N TYR A 33 5.34 -6.21 -2.84
CA TYR A 33 3.95 -5.94 -2.44
C TYR A 33 3.12 -5.39 -3.60
N LEU A 34 1.89 -5.90 -3.73
CA LEU A 34 0.86 -5.38 -4.64
C LEU A 34 0.10 -4.24 -3.99
N ILE A 35 0.07 -3.06 -4.59
CA ILE A 35 -0.80 -1.97 -4.09
C ILE A 35 -2.24 -2.24 -4.54
N THR A 36 -3.15 -2.44 -3.58
CA THR A 36 -4.56 -2.77 -3.87
C THR A 36 -5.50 -1.60 -3.67
N LYS A 37 -5.14 -0.64 -2.81
CA LYS A 37 -5.98 0.53 -2.55
C LYS A 37 -5.16 1.69 -2.03
N ILE A 38 -5.49 2.91 -2.46
CA ILE A 38 -4.95 4.14 -1.89
C ILE A 38 -6.14 5.01 -1.47
N LYS A 39 -6.14 5.48 -0.23
CA LYS A 39 -7.09 6.46 0.29
C LYS A 39 -6.33 7.69 0.77
N SER A 40 -7.04 8.80 0.92
CA SER A 40 -6.55 10.00 1.58
C SER A 40 -7.39 10.30 2.82
N LYS A 41 -6.75 10.77 3.88
CA LYS A 41 -7.39 11.30 5.09
C LYS A 41 -6.57 12.51 5.54
N ASN A 42 -7.15 13.71 5.52
CA ASN A 42 -6.44 14.98 5.71
C ASN A 42 -5.15 15.00 4.88
N ASP A 43 -4.01 15.31 5.48
CA ASP A 43 -2.70 15.33 4.84
C ASP A 43 -1.96 13.99 4.81
N TRP A 44 -2.70 12.87 4.93
CA TRP A 44 -2.14 11.53 4.91
C TRP A 44 -2.71 10.66 3.81
N HIS A 45 -1.84 9.86 3.20
CA HIS A 45 -2.20 8.71 2.38
C HIS A 45 -2.25 7.44 3.22
N ILE A 46 -3.30 6.66 3.01
CA ILE A 46 -3.49 5.33 3.58
C ILE A 46 -3.45 4.33 2.42
N ILE A 47 -2.35 3.61 2.32
CA ILE A 47 -2.04 2.70 1.23
C ILE A 47 -2.22 1.27 1.73
N TYR A 48 -3.02 0.48 1.03
CA TYR A 48 -3.20 -0.94 1.30
C TYR A 48 -2.38 -1.73 0.31
N ALA A 49 -1.53 -2.59 0.84
CA ALA A 49 -0.63 -3.42 0.07
C ALA A 49 -0.83 -4.89 0.45
N VAL A 50 -0.70 -5.78 -0.52
CA VAL A 50 -0.84 -7.23 -0.30
C VAL A 50 0.49 -7.91 -0.62
N LYS A 51 0.91 -8.79 0.27
CA LYS A 51 2.02 -9.71 0.03
C LYS A 51 1.59 -11.07 0.53
N ARG A 52 1.61 -12.06 -0.37
CA ARG A 52 1.03 -13.39 -0.13
C ARG A 52 -0.41 -13.22 0.38
N ASP A 53 -0.74 -13.78 1.54
CA ASP A 53 -2.09 -13.74 2.12
C ASP A 53 -2.29 -12.63 3.16
N SER A 54 -1.35 -11.69 3.26
CA SER A 54 -1.37 -10.62 4.27
C SER A 54 -1.63 -9.25 3.67
N VAL A 55 -2.52 -8.49 4.30
CA VAL A 55 -2.82 -7.09 3.97
C VAL A 55 -2.06 -6.18 4.92
N TYR A 56 -1.35 -5.22 4.36
CA TYR A 56 -0.56 -4.23 5.07
C TYR A 56 -1.18 -2.86 4.86
N LYS A 57 -1.16 -2.04 5.93
CA LYS A 57 -1.64 -0.66 5.90
C LYS A 57 -0.45 0.27 6.10
N ILE A 58 -0.08 0.97 5.04
CA ILE A 58 1.08 1.85 4.96
C ILE A 58 0.60 3.29 4.98
N ILE A 59 1.19 4.09 5.86
CA ILE A 59 0.81 5.48 6.08
C ILE A 59 1.95 6.38 5.62
N SER A 60 1.62 7.38 4.79
CA SER A 60 2.59 8.37 4.30
C SER A 60 1.98 9.77 4.29
N HIS A 61 2.72 10.74 4.82
CA HIS A 61 2.31 12.14 4.79
C HIS A 61 2.37 12.66 3.35
N LYS A 62 1.40 13.48 2.95
CA LYS A 62 1.41 14.14 1.64
C LYS A 62 2.59 15.10 1.57
N GLU A 63 3.38 14.99 0.50
CA GLU A 63 4.43 15.96 0.21
C GLU A 63 4.08 16.79 -1.01
N LYS A 64 4.32 18.11 -0.92
CA LYS A 64 4.03 19.07 -2.00
C LYS A 64 5.15 19.15 -3.05
N LEU A 65 6.36 18.73 -2.67
CA LEU A 65 7.55 18.78 -3.52
C LEU A 65 8.06 17.36 -3.71
N ILE A 66 8.16 16.93 -4.96
CA ILE A 66 8.70 15.63 -5.35
C ILE A 66 9.86 15.91 -6.29
N THR A 67 10.99 15.24 -6.07
CA THR A 67 12.18 15.38 -6.91
C THR A 67 12.06 14.51 -8.17
N ASP A 68 12.83 14.83 -9.20
CA ASP A 68 12.76 14.16 -10.52
C ASP A 68 13.19 12.68 -10.51
N ARG A 69 13.72 12.17 -9.38
CA ARG A 69 14.21 10.78 -9.23
C ARG A 69 13.29 9.90 -8.38
N CYS A 70 11.98 10.09 -8.49
CA CYS A 70 11.01 9.30 -7.75
C CYS A 70 9.98 8.62 -8.65
N VAL A 71 9.59 7.40 -8.29
CA VAL A 71 8.57 6.62 -9.00
C VAL A 71 7.25 6.69 -8.22
N LYS A 72 6.19 7.13 -8.89
CA LYS A 72 4.85 7.15 -8.29
C LYS A 72 4.32 5.73 -8.10
N ILE A 73 3.87 5.40 -6.90
CA ILE A 73 3.15 4.16 -6.64
C ILE A 73 1.72 4.24 -7.19
N ALA A 74 1.24 3.15 -7.76
CA ALA A 74 -0.07 3.06 -8.36
C ALA A 74 -0.78 1.76 -7.96
N VAL A 75 -2.11 1.83 -7.85
CA VAL A 75 -2.95 0.65 -7.62
C VAL A 75 -2.79 -0.33 -8.79
N GLY A 76 -2.68 -1.62 -8.47
CA GLY A 76 -2.49 -2.70 -9.45
C GLY A 76 -1.03 -3.03 -9.76
N ASN A 77 -0.09 -2.22 -9.28
CA ASN A 77 1.35 -2.44 -9.51
C ASN A 77 2.05 -3.06 -8.28
N TYR A 78 3.11 -3.80 -8.57
CA TYR A 78 4.00 -4.38 -7.57
C TYR A 78 5.20 -3.48 -7.32
N TYR A 79 5.62 -3.38 -6.05
CA TYR A 79 6.79 -2.62 -5.65
C TYR A 79 7.60 -3.37 -4.60
N ASN A 80 8.92 -3.21 -4.64
CA ASN A 80 9.79 -3.62 -3.57
C ASN A 80 9.72 -2.57 -2.44
N LEU A 81 9.06 -2.90 -1.33
CA LEU A 81 8.81 -1.98 -0.22
C LEU A 81 9.49 -2.48 1.05
N LYS A 82 10.35 -1.64 1.63
CA LYS A 82 10.87 -1.84 2.98
C LYS A 82 9.91 -1.19 3.98
N LEU A 83 9.07 -2.01 4.60
CA LEU A 83 8.09 -1.56 5.60
C LEU A 83 8.76 -1.45 6.97
N ASP A 84 8.60 -0.30 7.60
CA ASP A 84 8.97 -0.07 9.00
C ASP A 84 7.70 -0.18 9.86
N SER A 85 7.72 -1.01 10.91
CA SER A 85 6.58 -1.21 11.82
C SER A 85 6.42 -0.01 12.76
N LYS A 86 5.22 0.54 12.89
CA LYS A 86 4.95 1.58 13.89
C LYS A 86 5.02 1.02 15.32
N ARG A 87 4.58 -0.23 15.52
CA ARG A 87 4.66 -0.92 16.83
C ARG A 87 6.11 -1.18 17.27
N GLU A 88 6.99 -1.60 16.38
CA GLU A 88 8.41 -1.81 16.73
C GLU A 88 9.12 -0.50 17.05
N ASN A 89 8.74 0.60 16.40
CA ASN A 89 9.28 1.93 16.68
C ASN A 89 8.77 2.54 18.02
N THR A 90 7.86 1.87 18.72
CA THR A 90 7.40 2.27 20.08
C THR A 90 8.10 1.53 21.22
N VAL A 91 9.09 0.69 20.93
CA VAL A 91 9.89 0.01 21.95
C VAL A 91 10.86 1.01 22.60
N LEU A 92 10.84 1.13 23.92
CA LEU A 92 11.81 1.94 24.66
C LEU A 92 13.22 1.34 24.55
N SER A 93 14.25 2.17 24.75
CA SER A 93 15.67 1.76 24.81
C SER A 93 15.98 0.66 25.85
N THR A 94 15.03 0.33 26.73
CA THR A 94 15.10 -0.74 27.74
C THR A 94 14.61 -2.10 27.22
N GLY A 95 14.11 -2.20 25.98
CA GLY A 95 13.64 -3.45 25.38
C GLY A 95 12.21 -3.86 25.78
N GLU A 96 11.57 -3.10 26.68
CA GLU A 96 10.18 -3.36 27.08
C GLU A 96 9.19 -2.76 26.07
N ARG A 97 8.26 -3.60 25.60
CA ARG A 97 7.14 -3.19 24.75
C ARG A 97 6.08 -2.55 25.63
N ILE A 98 5.99 -1.22 25.66
CA ILE A 98 4.87 -0.56 26.31
C ILE A 98 3.68 -0.59 25.35
N THR A 99 2.69 -1.39 25.66
CA THR A 99 1.35 -1.17 25.10
C THR A 99 0.62 -0.27 26.10
N PRO A 100 0.23 0.96 25.75
CA PRO A 100 -0.51 1.80 26.68
C PRO A 100 -1.73 1.04 27.21
N VAL A 101 -2.00 1.14 28.52
CA VAL A 101 -3.08 0.41 29.21
C VAL A 101 -4.46 0.71 28.57
N ASN A 102 -4.57 1.82 27.82
CA ASN A 102 -5.76 2.25 27.07
C ASN A 102 -5.55 2.27 25.54
N PHE A 103 -4.71 1.38 24.99
CA PHE A 103 -4.49 1.34 23.55
C PHE A 103 -5.78 0.96 22.80
N THR A 104 -6.39 1.95 22.14
CA THR A 104 -7.65 1.81 21.41
C THR A 104 -7.51 1.13 20.04
N GLY A 105 -6.28 0.77 19.65
CA GLY A 105 -5.98 0.33 18.29
C GLY A 105 -5.85 1.48 17.29
N CYS A 106 -5.80 2.73 17.74
CA CYS A 106 -5.66 3.91 16.89
C CYS A 106 -4.40 4.71 17.21
N PHE A 107 -3.84 5.34 16.17
CA PHE A 107 -2.65 6.17 16.24
C PHE A 107 -2.99 7.59 15.78
N GLU A 108 -2.62 8.56 16.61
CA GLU A 108 -2.65 9.98 16.25
C GLU A 108 -1.40 10.31 15.44
N TYR A 109 -1.59 10.91 14.27
CA TYR A 109 -0.51 11.31 13.36
C TYR A 109 -0.27 12.83 13.39
N ASP A 110 -1.36 13.57 13.60
CA ASP A 110 -1.41 15.00 13.89
C ASP A 110 -2.69 15.26 14.71
N GLY A 111 -2.91 16.51 15.13
CA GLY A 111 -4.04 16.88 16.00
C GLY A 111 -5.44 16.69 15.39
N GLU A 112 -5.55 16.30 14.11
CA GLU A 112 -6.82 16.06 13.42
C GLU A 112 -6.92 14.67 12.76
N THR A 113 -5.81 13.93 12.69
CA THR A 113 -5.70 12.67 11.94
C THR A 113 -5.41 11.50 12.86
N ILE A 114 -6.47 10.73 13.10
CA ILE A 114 -6.41 9.44 13.80
C ILE A 114 -6.56 8.30 12.80
N ILE A 115 -5.65 7.33 12.80
CA ILE A 115 -5.69 6.16 11.92
C ILE A 115 -5.67 4.89 12.78
N CYS A 116 -6.68 4.06 12.59
CA CYS A 116 -6.86 2.82 13.35
C CYS A 116 -6.37 1.59 12.62
N LEU A 117 -6.01 0.58 13.40
CA LEU A 117 -5.89 -0.81 12.99
C LEU A 117 -7.24 -1.32 12.48
N GLU A 118 -7.22 -2.37 11.67
CA GLU A 118 -8.42 -3.02 11.12
C GLU A 118 -8.34 -4.53 11.40
N PRO A 119 -8.53 -4.97 12.67
CA PRO A 119 -8.41 -6.37 13.07
C PRO A 119 -9.35 -7.31 12.29
N GLU A 120 -10.53 -6.83 11.91
CA GLU A 120 -11.50 -7.54 11.09
C GLU A 120 -10.98 -7.86 9.68
N ARG A 121 -9.94 -7.15 9.24
CA ARG A 121 -9.21 -7.37 7.99
C ARG A 121 -7.81 -7.95 8.22
N LYS A 122 -7.53 -8.43 9.43
CA LYS A 122 -6.23 -8.95 9.88
C LYS A 122 -5.09 -7.91 9.80
N ILE A 123 -5.41 -6.62 9.90
CA ILE A 123 -4.42 -5.53 9.90
C ILE A 123 -4.17 -5.13 11.35
N TYR A 124 -3.10 -5.69 11.92
CA TYR A 124 -2.72 -5.47 13.32
C TYR A 124 -1.58 -4.47 13.50
N ASP A 125 -1.04 -3.90 12.42
CA ASP A 125 0.01 -2.89 12.50
C ASP A 125 -0.19 -1.81 11.44
N LEU A 126 0.41 -0.65 11.70
CA LEU A 126 0.57 0.41 10.72
C LEU A 126 2.04 0.48 10.32
N HIS A 127 2.30 0.68 9.04
CA HIS A 127 3.65 0.74 8.52
C HIS A 127 3.95 2.10 7.92
N ASN A 128 5.22 2.48 7.92
CA ASN A 128 5.75 3.57 7.12
C ASN A 128 6.86 3.05 6.22
N ILE A 129 7.24 3.84 5.23
CA ILE A 129 8.38 3.54 4.35
C ILE A 129 9.24 4.78 4.32
N LYS A 130 10.48 4.68 4.79
CA LYS A 130 11.42 5.81 4.86
C LYS A 130 11.60 6.55 3.52
N LYS A 131 11.61 5.80 2.42
CA LYS A 131 11.79 6.29 1.04
C LYS A 131 10.50 6.75 0.34
N LEU A 132 9.34 6.65 1.01
CA LEU A 132 8.05 7.03 0.43
C LEU A 132 7.67 8.46 0.82
N LYS A 133 7.61 9.32 -0.18
CA LYS A 133 7.27 10.75 -0.10
C LYS A 133 5.88 10.97 -0.70
N GLY A 134 4.86 11.01 0.14
CA GLY A 134 3.47 10.92 -0.29
C GLY A 134 3.18 9.59 -1.00
N LEU A 135 3.06 9.65 -2.33
CA LEU A 135 2.89 8.46 -3.19
C LEU A 135 4.11 8.18 -4.08
N TYR A 136 5.28 8.72 -3.76
CA TYR A 136 6.48 8.62 -4.60
C TYR A 136 7.60 7.91 -3.85
N LEU A 137 8.08 6.79 -4.40
CA LEU A 137 9.26 6.09 -3.92
C LEU A 137 10.50 6.76 -4.51
N CYS A 138 11.33 7.34 -3.65
CA CYS A 138 12.56 8.02 -4.04
C CYS A 138 13.78 7.19 -3.63
N GLU A 139 14.81 7.15 -4.47
CA GLU A 139 16.05 6.40 -4.19
C GLU A 139 16.94 7.03 -3.11
#